data_AF-A0A8J7DH69-F1
#
_entry.id   AF-A0A8J7DH69-F1
#
_cell.length_a   1.000
_cell.length_b   1.000
_cell.length_c   1.000
_cell.angle_alpha   90.00
_cell.angle_beta   90.00
_cell.angle_gamma   90.00
#
_symmetry.space_group_name_H-M   'P 1'
#
loop_
_entity.id
_entity.type
_entity.pdbx_description
1 polymer ?
#
loop_
_entity_poly.entity_id
_entity_poly.type
_entity_poly.pdbx_seq_one_letter_code
_entity_poly.pdbx_strand_id
1 'polypeptide(L)'
;MSSQDQLILEEIWICPPLAFARFGQSPYPMENFHWAENDYSPRGTAETVIKPALTFNIDPNGNISAYLPEEIRFKDKGKWRPVCPFFELHGRWSDGHEGPIGLNELQAAKLSLNDVVWHVEAANRKAYHYTLADGDLVETAIEIPGTDHLLHPILGHSPEGAENPLIPPGVDVPLGHVQVIRPNPSWPELRLRITPPQGLIYAPSNSKDRNLTQLIPLIQDQAVFLRQINCCLNHNAAWPHWNPGSGDNEDPRTNPGGLYAQEPDGTSLGFLDDSNDGLIKVTITGASIATGQLTAYARYTCCPQDFQPDRRPFVSIADGLSDLVKRDEVLHQAFIEGRNWPETEAEIADLMQRVRETMEASNLDQQNLRSQLANNPSDSGADAPFPFEPVPPRPGHPLPLTELGRMNHVRFLAYEVFKQRMGQRPEVFKQWIRKPTDEPKSYDKQMPALMRGSDSTPMSISQRQYYLMKEWLEVLQNGQGTSQKEDS
;
A
#
# COMPACT_ATOMS: atom_id res chain seq x y z
N MET A 1 41.63 17.50 -31.73
CA MET A 1 40.47 17.46 -30.83
C MET A 1 39.45 16.58 -31.52
N SER A 2 39.40 15.28 -31.19
CA SER A 2 38.41 14.38 -31.79
C SER A 2 37.04 14.76 -31.26
N SER A 3 36.03 14.68 -32.12
CA SER A 3 34.62 14.65 -31.72
C SER A 3 34.45 13.61 -30.63
N GLN A 4 34.29 14.04 -29.38
CA GLN A 4 33.64 13.17 -28.41
C GLN A 4 32.23 12.96 -28.96
N ASP A 5 31.93 11.72 -29.33
CA ASP A 5 30.59 11.35 -29.75
C ASP A 5 29.63 11.81 -28.65
N GLN A 6 28.67 12.63 -29.06
CA GLN A 6 27.70 13.22 -28.16
C GLN A 6 26.86 12.09 -27.56
N LEU A 7 26.88 11.98 -26.23
CA LEU A 7 26.11 10.98 -25.50
C LEU A 7 24.62 11.19 -25.80
N ILE A 8 23.96 10.19 -26.37
CA ILE A 8 22.54 10.25 -26.67
C ILE A 8 21.77 9.56 -25.55
N LEU A 9 20.74 10.23 -25.04
CA LEU A 9 19.78 9.64 -24.11
C LEU A 9 18.75 8.84 -24.90
N GLU A 10 18.69 7.54 -24.65
CA GLU A 10 17.87 6.59 -25.42
C GLU A 10 16.55 6.26 -24.74
N GLU A 11 16.53 6.24 -23.41
CA GLU A 11 15.39 5.80 -22.61
C GLU A 11 15.40 6.48 -21.24
N ILE A 12 14.22 6.69 -20.66
CA ILE A 12 14.06 7.20 -19.30
C ILE A 12 12.97 6.45 -18.55
N TRP A 13 13.10 6.36 -17.22
CA TRP A 13 12.09 5.81 -16.30
C TRP A 13 12.16 6.53 -14.95
N ILE A 14 11.12 6.36 -14.13
CA ILE A 14 11.07 6.94 -12.78
C ILE A 14 11.15 5.82 -11.74
N CYS A 15 12.01 6.00 -10.73
CA CYS A 15 12.16 5.08 -9.60
C CYS A 15 11.75 5.75 -8.28
N PRO A 16 10.87 5.13 -7.47
CA PRO A 16 10.08 3.95 -7.81
C PRO A 16 8.96 4.29 -8.81
N PRO A 17 8.47 3.32 -9.60
CA PRO A 17 7.35 3.54 -10.52
C PRO A 17 6.00 3.66 -9.79
N LEU A 18 5.94 3.26 -8.51
CA LEU A 18 4.78 3.39 -7.63
C LEU A 18 5.26 3.69 -6.21
N ALA A 19 4.67 4.68 -5.54
CA ALA A 19 4.89 4.91 -4.11
C ALA A 19 3.59 5.23 -3.35
N PHE A 20 3.62 4.95 -2.05
CA PHE A 20 2.51 5.24 -1.13
C PHE A 20 2.88 6.45 -0.27
N ALA A 21 2.17 7.55 -0.47
CA ALA A 21 2.26 8.73 0.38
C ALA A 21 1.24 8.58 1.52
N ARG A 22 1.64 8.81 2.77
CA ARG A 22 0.76 8.56 3.93
C ARG A 22 0.37 9.85 4.64
N PHE A 23 -0.94 10.04 4.87
CA PHE A 23 -1.49 11.29 5.43
C PHE A 23 -0.87 11.68 6.76
N GLY A 24 -0.53 12.96 6.94
CA GLY A 24 0.01 13.43 8.20
C GLY A 24 -0.26 14.91 8.43
N GLN A 25 -0.47 15.26 9.70
CA GLN A 25 -0.76 16.63 10.13
C GLN A 25 0.48 17.34 10.68
N SER A 26 1.58 16.60 10.91
CA SER A 26 2.85 17.20 11.27
C SER A 26 3.44 17.93 10.05
N PRO A 27 4.03 19.11 10.23
CA PRO A 27 4.82 19.75 9.18
C PRO A 27 6.14 19.01 8.91
N TYR A 28 6.53 18.07 9.77
CA TYR A 28 7.74 17.27 9.64
C TYR A 28 7.44 15.92 9.01
N PRO A 29 8.05 15.60 7.87
CA PRO A 29 7.97 14.29 7.24
C PRO A 29 8.52 13.18 8.15
N MET A 30 8.00 11.97 7.98
CA MET A 30 8.51 10.79 8.67
C MET A 30 9.94 10.49 8.21
N GLU A 31 10.81 10.09 9.14
CA GLU A 31 12.15 9.63 8.80
C GLU A 31 12.12 8.38 7.91
N ASN A 32 13.13 8.27 7.05
CA ASN A 32 13.31 7.09 6.22
C ASN A 32 13.78 5.91 7.07
N PHE A 33 13.35 4.70 6.71
CA PHE A 33 13.78 3.47 7.35
C PHE A 33 13.72 2.29 6.37
N HIS A 34 14.44 1.23 6.71
CA HIS A 34 14.37 -0.05 6.01
C HIS A 34 14.04 -1.17 7.00
N TRP A 35 13.45 -2.25 6.50
CA TRP A 35 13.46 -3.50 7.22
C TRP A 35 14.90 -4.01 7.33
N ALA A 36 15.30 -4.33 8.55
CA ALA A 36 16.56 -4.96 8.83
C ALA A 36 16.39 -6.48 8.82
N GLU A 37 17.51 -7.18 8.77
CA GLU A 37 17.52 -8.61 9.07
C GLU A 37 16.98 -8.83 10.49
N ASN A 38 16.12 -9.84 10.60
CA ASN A 38 15.57 -10.27 11.87
C ASN A 38 16.69 -10.89 12.72
N ASP A 39 16.72 -10.58 14.01
CA ASP A 39 17.67 -11.21 14.93
C ASP A 39 17.19 -12.61 15.32
N TYR A 40 17.78 -13.61 14.68
CA TYR A 40 17.51 -15.03 14.93
C TYR A 40 18.47 -15.68 15.94
N SER A 41 19.31 -14.88 16.61
CA SER A 41 20.17 -15.40 17.66
C SER A 41 19.35 -15.97 18.83
N PRO A 42 19.93 -16.80 19.73
CA PRO A 42 19.21 -17.35 20.87
C PRO A 42 18.58 -16.31 21.81
N ARG A 43 19.01 -15.04 21.74
CA ARG A 43 18.47 -13.92 22.51
C ARG A 43 17.76 -12.87 21.64
N GLY A 44 17.67 -13.11 20.33
CA GLY A 44 17.04 -12.23 19.37
C GLY A 44 15.52 -12.23 19.45
N THR A 45 14.89 -11.22 18.87
CA THR A 45 13.43 -11.09 18.87
C THR A 45 12.77 -11.96 17.80
N ALA A 46 13.49 -12.34 16.74
CA ALA A 46 12.95 -12.99 15.53
C ALA A 46 11.68 -12.29 15.00
N GLU A 47 11.60 -10.97 15.16
CA GLU A 47 10.53 -10.13 14.64
C GLU A 47 11.10 -9.24 13.54
N THR A 48 10.25 -8.83 12.60
CA THR A 48 10.61 -7.78 11.65
C THR A 48 11.01 -6.53 12.43
N VAL A 49 12.21 -6.01 12.13
CA VAL A 49 12.75 -4.79 12.75
C VAL A 49 12.90 -3.73 11.67
N ILE A 50 12.51 -2.49 11.98
CA ILE A 50 12.82 -1.32 11.16
C ILE A 50 14.06 -0.61 11.73
N LYS A 51 14.94 -0.13 10.86
CA LYS A 51 16.11 0.67 11.24
C LYS A 51 16.10 2.02 10.53
N PRO A 52 16.46 3.12 11.23
CA PRO A 52 16.63 4.41 10.59
C PRO A 52 17.57 4.32 9.39
N ALA A 53 17.22 5.02 8.33
CA ALA A 53 18.00 5.13 7.12
C ALA A 53 18.29 6.59 6.80
N LEU A 54 19.19 6.83 5.84
CA LEU A 54 19.49 8.18 5.38
C LEU A 54 18.18 8.88 4.99
N THR A 55 17.94 10.03 5.61
CA THR A 55 16.71 10.81 5.48
C THR A 55 17.04 12.15 4.85
N PHE A 56 16.24 12.56 3.87
CA PHE A 56 16.38 13.87 3.22
C PHE A 56 15.47 14.90 3.87
N ASN A 57 16.05 16.06 4.15
CA ASN A 57 15.33 17.27 4.52
C ASN A 57 15.32 18.23 3.33
N ILE A 58 14.11 18.68 2.96
CA ILE A 58 13.87 19.58 1.83
C ILE A 58 13.29 20.87 2.38
N ASP A 59 13.91 22.00 2.06
CA ASP A 59 13.40 23.31 2.44
C ASP A 59 12.33 23.82 1.43
N PRO A 60 11.63 24.92 1.75
CA PRO A 60 10.61 25.50 0.83
C PRO A 60 11.14 25.95 -0.54
N ASN A 61 12.47 26.07 -0.72
CA ASN A 61 13.12 26.44 -1.98
C ASN A 61 13.67 25.21 -2.74
N GLY A 62 13.38 24.01 -2.25
CA GLY A 62 13.78 22.73 -2.83
C GLY A 62 15.22 22.33 -2.51
N ASN A 63 15.92 23.04 -1.63
CA ASN A 63 17.28 22.66 -1.26
C ASN A 63 17.26 21.36 -0.47
N ILE A 64 18.08 20.40 -0.91
CA ILE A 64 18.23 19.09 -0.28
C ILE A 64 19.42 19.04 0.67
N SER A 65 19.19 18.45 1.83
CA SER A 65 20.19 18.05 2.81
C SER A 65 19.85 16.65 3.32
N ALA A 66 20.82 15.95 3.90
CA ALA A 66 20.63 14.59 4.38
C ALA A 66 21.15 14.45 5.82
N TYR A 67 20.51 13.57 6.59
CA TYR A 67 20.98 13.16 7.91
C TYR A 67 20.59 11.70 8.17
N LEU A 68 21.35 11.03 9.04
CA LEU A 68 20.98 9.72 9.57
C LEU A 68 20.29 9.92 10.92
N PRO A 69 19.00 9.55 11.07
CA PRO A 69 18.31 9.68 12.35
C PRO A 69 18.82 8.66 13.38
N GLU A 70 18.81 9.04 14.65
CA GLU A 70 19.04 8.10 15.76
C GLU A 70 17.79 7.27 16.09
N GLU A 71 16.60 7.77 15.76
CA GLU A 71 15.31 7.11 15.98
C GLU A 71 14.30 7.47 14.87
N ILE A 72 13.26 6.63 14.71
CA ILE A 72 12.15 6.85 13.76
C ILE A 72 10.97 7.42 14.53
N ARG A 73 10.49 8.60 14.15
CA ARG A 73 9.37 9.27 14.82
C ARG A 73 8.12 9.22 13.94
N PHE A 74 7.09 8.54 14.43
CA PHE A 74 5.80 8.48 13.75
C PHE A 74 4.89 9.68 14.07
N LYS A 75 5.11 10.33 15.22
CA LYS A 75 4.29 11.46 15.69
C LYS A 75 5.13 12.60 16.24
N ASP A 76 4.64 13.81 16.05
CA ASP A 76 5.06 15.00 16.81
C ASP A 76 3.86 15.63 17.49
N LYS A 77 3.95 15.85 18.81
CA LYS A 77 2.92 16.58 19.58
C LYS A 77 1.49 16.04 19.32
N GLY A 78 1.36 14.72 19.20
CA GLY A 78 0.09 14.04 18.92
C GLY A 78 -0.33 13.97 17.44
N LYS A 79 0.38 14.64 16.54
CA LYS A 79 0.11 14.63 15.09
C LYS A 79 0.98 13.61 14.37
N TRP A 80 0.40 12.88 13.42
CA TRP A 80 1.15 11.94 12.59
C TRP A 80 2.07 12.66 11.61
N ARG A 81 3.29 12.12 11.42
CA ARG A 81 4.22 12.57 10.40
C ARG A 81 3.84 12.01 9.03
N PRO A 82 3.71 12.84 7.98
CA PRO A 82 3.39 12.32 6.65
C PRO A 82 4.56 11.55 6.05
N VAL A 83 4.26 10.50 5.29
CA VAL A 83 5.25 9.82 4.44
C VAL A 83 5.23 10.50 3.07
N CYS A 84 6.37 11.10 2.70
CA CYS A 84 6.49 11.92 1.50
C CYS A 84 7.50 11.27 0.54
N PRO A 85 7.05 10.46 -0.42
CA PRO A 85 7.95 9.72 -1.30
C PRO A 85 8.71 10.65 -2.26
N PHE A 86 9.91 10.22 -2.62
CA PHE A 86 10.69 10.78 -3.72
C PHE A 86 10.56 9.90 -4.95
N PHE A 87 10.60 10.54 -6.11
CA PHE A 87 10.60 9.93 -7.44
C PHE A 87 11.84 10.43 -8.16
N GLU A 88 12.79 9.53 -8.37
CA GLU A 88 14.07 9.81 -9.02
C GLU A 88 13.97 9.47 -10.50
N LEU A 89 14.51 10.34 -11.34
CA LEU A 89 14.59 10.11 -12.77
C LEU A 89 15.83 9.28 -13.10
N HIS A 90 15.66 8.23 -13.88
CA HIS A 90 16.72 7.38 -14.40
C HIS A 90 16.68 7.34 -15.92
N GLY A 91 17.78 6.91 -16.54
CA GLY A 91 17.84 6.72 -17.97
C GLY A 91 18.94 5.78 -18.43
N ARG A 92 18.95 5.56 -19.74
CA ARG A 92 19.93 4.77 -20.47
C ARG A 92 20.53 5.60 -21.60
N TRP A 93 21.84 5.51 -21.76
CA TRP A 93 22.59 6.26 -22.75
C TRP A 93 23.18 5.35 -23.84
N SER A 94 23.57 5.96 -24.96
CA SER A 94 24.11 5.27 -26.14
C SER A 94 25.42 4.52 -25.92
N ASP A 95 26.12 4.76 -24.82
CA ASP A 95 27.31 4.02 -24.40
C ASP A 95 26.98 2.77 -23.54
N GLY A 96 25.69 2.52 -23.31
CA GLY A 96 25.18 1.42 -22.49
C GLY A 96 25.16 1.72 -20.99
N HIS A 97 25.52 2.92 -20.55
CA HIS A 97 25.34 3.32 -19.15
C HIS A 97 23.84 3.38 -18.80
N GLU A 98 23.50 2.94 -17.59
CA GLU A 98 22.16 3.04 -17.00
C GLU A 98 22.29 3.54 -15.56
N GLY A 99 21.40 4.44 -15.15
CA GLY A 99 21.51 5.04 -13.82
C GLY A 99 20.62 6.25 -13.60
N PRO A 100 20.73 6.89 -12.43
CA PRO A 100 20.03 8.13 -12.14
C PRO A 100 20.52 9.25 -13.06
N ILE A 101 19.59 10.10 -13.50
CA ILE A 101 19.91 11.31 -14.26
C ILE A 101 20.16 12.44 -13.27
N GLY A 102 21.37 13.00 -13.28
CA GLY A 102 21.73 14.20 -12.54
C GLY A 102 22.27 15.31 -13.43
N LEU A 103 22.79 16.36 -12.79
CA LEU A 103 23.34 17.53 -13.50
C LEU A 103 24.49 17.17 -14.45
N ASN A 104 25.34 16.21 -14.07
CA ASN A 104 26.49 15.80 -14.87
C ASN A 104 26.03 15.01 -16.11
N GLU A 105 25.05 14.14 -15.95
CA GLU A 105 24.50 13.31 -17.01
C GLU A 105 23.74 14.16 -18.03
N LEU A 106 22.96 15.15 -17.56
CA LEU A 106 22.37 16.15 -18.44
C LEU A 106 23.44 16.93 -19.21
N GLN A 107 24.48 17.42 -18.52
CA GLN A 107 25.55 18.18 -19.15
C GLN A 107 26.33 17.35 -20.19
N ALA A 108 26.60 16.08 -19.90
CA ALA A 108 27.25 15.15 -20.83
C ALA A 108 26.43 14.97 -22.11
N ALA A 109 25.10 14.96 -21.98
CA ALA A 109 24.16 14.98 -23.09
C ALA A 109 23.87 16.40 -23.63
N LYS A 110 24.59 17.46 -23.24
CA LYS A 110 24.29 18.87 -23.63
C LYS A 110 22.84 19.30 -23.36
N LEU A 111 22.21 18.70 -22.35
CA LEU A 111 20.90 19.04 -21.82
C LEU A 111 21.06 19.86 -20.53
N SER A 112 19.97 20.44 -20.08
CA SER A 112 19.89 21.26 -18.88
C SER A 112 18.55 21.04 -18.16
N LEU A 113 18.38 21.64 -16.98
CA LEU A 113 17.10 21.59 -16.26
C LEU A 113 15.93 22.24 -17.04
N ASN A 114 16.22 23.14 -17.98
CA ASN A 114 15.17 23.76 -18.82
C ASN A 114 14.58 22.77 -19.82
N ASP A 115 15.28 21.68 -20.10
CA ASP A 115 14.86 20.65 -21.04
C ASP A 115 13.97 19.59 -20.37
N VAL A 116 13.76 19.70 -19.05
CA VAL A 116 13.00 18.77 -18.21
C VAL A 116 11.71 19.44 -17.75
N VAL A 117 10.59 18.76 -17.93
CA VAL A 117 9.27 19.20 -17.45
C VAL A 117 8.59 18.05 -16.73
N TRP A 118 8.16 18.31 -15.49
CA TRP A 118 7.33 17.40 -14.70
C TRP A 118 5.87 17.78 -14.85
N HIS A 119 5.01 16.78 -14.95
CA HIS A 119 3.57 16.93 -14.98
C HIS A 119 2.96 16.00 -13.93
N VAL A 120 2.17 16.55 -13.03
CA VAL A 120 1.54 15.81 -11.93
C VAL A 120 0.04 15.97 -12.03
N GLU A 121 -0.65 14.84 -12.15
CA GLU A 121 -2.10 14.75 -12.06
C GLU A 121 -2.47 14.13 -10.72
N ALA A 122 -3.52 14.65 -10.09
CA ALA A 122 -4.09 14.10 -8.86
C ALA A 122 -5.61 14.07 -8.97
N ALA A 123 -6.23 12.99 -8.51
CA ALA A 123 -7.69 12.89 -8.50
C ALA A 123 -8.22 12.13 -7.28
N ASN A 124 -9.34 12.62 -6.75
CA ASN A 124 -10.27 11.86 -5.92
C ASN A 124 -11.52 11.55 -6.76
N ARG A 125 -11.73 10.27 -7.06
CA ARG A 125 -12.85 9.79 -7.88
C ARG A 125 -13.90 9.04 -7.08
N LYS A 126 -13.87 9.12 -5.74
CA LYS A 126 -14.78 8.37 -4.86
C LYS A 126 -16.23 8.71 -5.15
N ALA A 127 -16.60 9.99 -5.13
CA ALA A 127 -17.97 10.43 -5.35
C ALA A 127 -18.44 10.10 -6.77
N TYR A 128 -17.66 10.47 -7.79
CA TYR A 128 -17.91 10.10 -9.19
C TYR A 128 -18.08 8.58 -9.40
N HIS A 129 -17.28 7.74 -8.73
CA HIS A 129 -17.40 6.29 -8.88
C HIS A 129 -18.80 5.77 -8.53
N TYR A 130 -19.52 6.46 -7.64
CA TYR A 130 -20.90 6.12 -7.28
C TYR A 130 -21.93 6.85 -8.12
N THR A 131 -21.75 8.15 -8.37
CA THR A 131 -22.81 8.94 -9.03
C THR A 131 -22.73 8.95 -10.54
N LEU A 132 -21.54 8.70 -11.10
CA LEU A 132 -21.22 8.89 -12.52
C LEU A 132 -21.53 10.32 -13.02
N ALA A 133 -21.69 11.27 -12.10
CA ALA A 133 -21.94 12.67 -12.43
C ALA A 133 -20.60 13.40 -12.54
N ASP A 134 -20.34 14.02 -13.69
CA ASP A 134 -19.06 14.73 -13.94
C ASP A 134 -18.76 15.79 -12.86
N GLY A 135 -19.79 16.42 -12.29
CA GLY A 135 -19.65 17.38 -11.19
C GLY A 135 -19.06 16.80 -9.90
N ASP A 136 -19.10 15.48 -9.71
CA ASP A 136 -18.55 14.78 -8.54
C ASP A 136 -17.11 14.28 -8.74
N LEU A 137 -16.49 14.53 -9.90
CA LEU A 137 -15.05 14.39 -10.06
C LEU A 137 -14.34 15.47 -9.26
N VAL A 138 -13.20 15.12 -8.66
CA VAL A 138 -12.28 16.07 -8.04
C VAL A 138 -10.90 15.78 -8.61
N GLU A 139 -10.39 16.67 -9.44
CA GLU A 139 -9.12 16.46 -10.14
C GLU A 139 -8.34 17.75 -10.34
N THR A 140 -7.06 17.61 -10.66
CA THR A 140 -6.16 18.70 -10.98
C THR A 140 -4.93 18.19 -11.72
N ALA A 141 -4.29 19.09 -12.47
CA ALA A 141 -3.05 18.82 -13.18
C ALA A 141 -2.13 20.04 -13.10
N ILE A 142 -0.84 19.81 -12.81
CA ILE A 142 0.16 20.86 -12.65
C ILE A 142 1.39 20.51 -13.46
N GLU A 143 1.85 21.47 -14.27
CA GLU A 143 3.12 21.39 -14.98
C GLU A 143 4.19 22.19 -14.22
N ILE A 144 5.36 21.59 -14.00
CA ILE A 144 6.45 22.15 -13.21
C ILE A 144 7.75 22.00 -14.01
N PRO A 145 8.36 23.11 -14.46
CA PRO A 145 9.67 23.09 -15.08
C PRO A 145 10.73 22.47 -14.16
N GLY A 146 11.74 21.80 -14.71
CA GLY A 146 12.86 21.22 -13.94
C GLY A 146 13.70 22.26 -13.17
N THR A 147 13.51 23.55 -13.47
CA THR A 147 14.13 24.70 -12.80
C THR A 147 13.27 25.31 -11.69
N ASP A 148 12.00 24.92 -11.57
CA ASP A 148 11.10 25.42 -10.53
C ASP A 148 11.13 24.50 -9.31
N HIS A 149 11.79 24.98 -8.26
CA HIS A 149 12.02 24.22 -7.03
C HIS A 149 11.10 24.63 -5.88
N LEU A 150 10.12 25.51 -6.15
CA LEU A 150 9.16 25.95 -5.15
C LEU A 150 8.17 24.83 -4.81
N LEU A 151 7.63 24.90 -3.60
CA LEU A 151 6.57 24.01 -3.17
C LEU A 151 5.24 24.45 -3.81
N HIS A 152 4.63 23.58 -4.60
CA HIS A 152 3.35 23.85 -5.28
C HIS A 152 2.21 23.07 -4.64
N PRO A 153 1.10 23.73 -4.24
CA PRO A 153 -0.08 23.04 -3.74
C PRO A 153 -0.82 22.33 -4.88
N ILE A 154 -1.30 21.12 -4.61
CA ILE A 154 -2.15 20.36 -5.52
C ILE A 154 -3.59 20.60 -5.07
N LEU A 155 -4.32 21.46 -5.79
CA LEU A 155 -5.67 21.88 -5.44
C LEU A 155 -6.69 21.18 -6.34
N GLY A 156 -7.53 20.35 -5.75
CA GLY A 156 -8.57 19.59 -6.46
C GLY A 156 -9.82 20.43 -6.68
N HIS A 157 -10.38 20.35 -7.88
CA HIS A 157 -11.61 21.03 -8.27
C HIS A 157 -12.53 20.09 -9.06
N SER A 158 -13.81 20.42 -9.11
CA SER A 158 -14.73 19.78 -10.05
C SER A 158 -14.53 20.31 -11.46
N PRO A 159 -14.77 19.50 -12.52
CA PRO A 159 -14.58 19.92 -13.91
C PRO A 159 -15.34 21.20 -14.27
N GLU A 160 -14.70 22.05 -15.08
CA GLU A 160 -15.30 23.29 -15.55
C GLU A 160 -16.57 23.01 -16.38
N GLY A 161 -17.65 23.74 -16.11
CA GLY A 161 -18.92 23.60 -16.84
C GLY A 161 -19.79 22.41 -16.39
N ALA A 162 -19.36 21.61 -15.41
CA ALA A 162 -20.19 20.55 -14.84
C ALA A 162 -21.45 21.11 -14.16
N GLU A 163 -22.56 20.39 -14.27
CA GLU A 163 -23.81 20.72 -13.56
C GLU A 163 -23.66 20.39 -12.07
N ASN A 164 -24.02 21.35 -11.19
CA ASN A 164 -23.93 21.20 -9.73
C ASN A 164 -22.59 20.60 -9.24
N PRO A 165 -21.45 21.28 -9.49
CA PRO A 165 -20.14 20.74 -9.12
C PRO A 165 -20.05 20.51 -7.61
N LEU A 166 -19.47 19.38 -7.19
CA LEU A 166 -19.28 18.99 -5.79
C LEU A 166 -18.40 20.00 -5.05
N ILE A 167 -17.33 20.46 -5.71
CA ILE A 167 -16.47 21.54 -5.24
C ILE A 167 -16.99 22.86 -5.82
N PRO A 168 -17.61 23.75 -5.01
CA PRO A 168 -18.10 25.03 -5.51
C PRO A 168 -16.97 25.92 -6.07
N PRO A 169 -17.27 26.84 -7.01
CA PRO A 169 -16.29 27.82 -7.47
C PRO A 169 -15.68 28.63 -6.30
N GLY A 170 -14.35 28.72 -6.27
CA GLY A 170 -13.61 29.43 -5.21
C GLY A 170 -13.42 28.62 -3.92
N VAL A 171 -13.83 27.36 -3.90
CA VAL A 171 -13.49 26.40 -2.85
C VAL A 171 -12.43 25.44 -3.40
N ASP A 172 -11.39 25.19 -2.61
CA ASP A 172 -10.33 24.26 -2.97
C ASP A 172 -10.30 23.10 -2.00
N VAL A 173 -10.10 21.89 -2.51
CA VAL A 173 -9.77 20.71 -1.69
C VAL A 173 -8.29 20.39 -1.90
N PRO A 174 -7.41 20.67 -0.91
CA PRO A 174 -6.00 20.32 -1.01
C PRO A 174 -5.80 18.81 -1.12
N LEU A 175 -5.21 18.36 -2.23
CA LEU A 175 -4.83 16.98 -2.49
C LEU A 175 -3.35 16.70 -2.19
N GLY A 176 -2.63 17.69 -1.65
CA GLY A 176 -1.24 17.56 -1.24
C GLY A 176 -0.37 18.69 -1.80
N HIS A 177 0.93 18.44 -1.90
CA HIS A 177 1.90 19.32 -2.53
C HIS A 177 2.90 18.53 -3.36
N VAL A 178 3.50 19.21 -4.32
CA VAL A 178 4.56 18.69 -5.19
C VAL A 178 5.73 19.67 -5.20
N GLN A 179 6.95 19.14 -5.26
CA GLN A 179 8.17 19.94 -5.31
C GLN A 179 9.24 19.23 -6.14
N VAL A 180 9.81 19.92 -7.14
CA VAL A 180 11.02 19.45 -7.82
C VAL A 180 12.22 19.81 -6.94
N ILE A 181 13.03 18.80 -6.63
CA ILE A 181 14.16 18.98 -5.72
C ILE A 181 15.31 19.66 -6.46
N ARG A 182 15.90 20.68 -5.85
CA ARG A 182 17.07 21.36 -6.41
C ARG A 182 18.29 20.45 -6.25
N PRO A 183 18.88 19.94 -7.34
CA PRO A 183 20.08 19.12 -7.26
C PRO A 183 21.27 19.97 -6.79
N ASN A 184 22.22 19.33 -6.11
CA ASN A 184 23.45 19.97 -5.65
C ASN A 184 24.65 19.00 -5.79
N PRO A 185 25.90 19.43 -5.56
CA PRO A 185 27.05 18.54 -5.74
C PRO A 185 27.06 17.27 -4.89
N SER A 186 26.37 17.25 -3.75
CA SER A 186 26.24 16.06 -2.91
C SER A 186 25.07 15.16 -3.32
N TRP A 187 24.05 15.73 -3.95
CA TRP A 187 22.82 15.07 -4.39
C TRP A 187 22.43 15.58 -5.78
N PRO A 188 23.17 15.18 -6.83
CA PRO A 188 23.04 15.76 -8.16
C PRO A 188 21.80 15.25 -8.93
N GLU A 189 21.15 14.20 -8.45
CA GLU A 189 20.08 13.50 -9.17
C GLU A 189 18.78 14.30 -9.19
N LEU A 190 18.06 14.20 -10.32
CA LEU A 190 16.78 14.86 -10.51
C LEU A 190 15.67 14.08 -9.79
N ARG A 191 15.01 14.75 -8.85
CA ARG A 191 13.96 14.15 -8.03
C ARG A 191 12.73 15.03 -7.97
N LEU A 192 11.58 14.38 -7.89
CA LEU A 192 10.31 14.98 -7.52
C LEU A 192 9.88 14.45 -6.16
N ARG A 193 9.31 15.31 -5.31
CA ARG A 193 8.73 14.91 -4.03
C ARG A 193 7.23 15.15 -4.03
N ILE A 194 6.48 14.15 -3.57
CA ILE A 194 5.06 14.28 -3.26
C ILE A 194 4.89 14.38 -1.74
N THR A 195 4.16 15.39 -1.29
CA THR A 195 3.71 15.52 0.10
C THR A 195 2.20 15.28 0.13
N PRO A 196 1.72 14.24 0.85
CA PRO A 196 0.30 13.92 0.88
C PRO A 196 -0.49 15.03 1.60
N PRO A 197 -1.83 15.04 1.44
CA PRO A 197 -2.68 15.92 2.20
C PRO A 197 -2.78 15.46 3.67
N GLN A 198 -3.52 16.22 4.47
CA GLN A 198 -3.50 16.05 5.93
C GLN A 198 -4.45 14.95 6.45
N GLY A 199 -5.30 14.37 5.60
CA GLY A 199 -6.33 13.43 6.02
C GLY A 199 -7.58 14.15 6.54
N LEU A 200 -7.96 15.28 5.94
CA LEU A 200 -9.13 16.07 6.32
C LEU A 200 -10.41 15.51 5.68
N ILE A 201 -11.53 15.80 6.34
CA ILE A 201 -12.87 15.46 5.86
C ILE A 201 -13.60 16.75 5.46
N TYR A 202 -14.28 16.68 4.33
CA TYR A 202 -15.10 17.72 3.74
C TYR A 202 -16.55 17.22 3.67
N ALA A 203 -17.49 18.13 3.90
CA ALA A 203 -18.90 17.80 3.93
C ALA A 203 -19.74 18.90 3.28
N PRO A 204 -20.98 18.61 2.86
CA PRO A 204 -21.89 19.62 2.33
C PRO A 204 -22.14 20.77 3.30
N SER A 205 -22.32 21.97 2.76
CA SER A 205 -22.57 23.17 3.58
C SER A 205 -23.82 23.08 4.46
N ASN A 206 -24.76 22.18 4.13
CA ASN A 206 -25.99 21.93 4.87
C ASN A 206 -25.92 20.72 5.83
N SER A 207 -24.74 20.14 6.11
CA SER A 207 -24.63 18.92 6.95
C SER A 207 -25.24 19.05 8.35
N LYS A 208 -25.36 20.28 8.89
CA LYS A 208 -26.05 20.54 10.16
C LYS A 208 -27.54 20.20 10.14
N ASP A 209 -28.17 20.22 8.96
CA ASP A 209 -29.60 20.01 8.76
C ASP A 209 -29.90 18.55 8.34
N ARG A 210 -28.86 17.70 8.19
CA ARG A 210 -28.93 16.30 7.77
C ARG A 210 -29.03 15.36 8.98
N ASN A 211 -29.54 14.14 8.77
CA ASN A 211 -29.65 13.13 9.83
C ASN A 211 -28.33 12.35 10.02
N LEU A 212 -27.54 12.71 11.03
CA LEU A 212 -26.22 12.12 11.27
C LEU A 212 -26.23 10.91 12.22
N THR A 213 -27.41 10.39 12.62
CA THR A 213 -27.52 9.37 13.69
C THR A 213 -26.84 8.03 13.40
N GLN A 214 -26.58 7.70 12.13
CA GLN A 214 -25.77 6.52 11.74
C GLN A 214 -24.25 6.76 11.85
N LEU A 215 -23.83 8.03 11.78
CA LEU A 215 -22.41 8.41 11.79
C LEU A 215 -21.92 8.76 13.19
N ILE A 216 -22.72 9.52 13.96
CA ILE A 216 -22.36 9.99 15.30
C ILE A 216 -23.10 9.19 16.39
N PRO A 217 -22.40 8.68 17.41
CA PRO A 217 -23.04 8.08 18.57
C PRO A 217 -23.99 9.07 19.26
N LEU A 218 -25.10 8.58 19.83
CA LEU A 218 -26.11 9.41 20.52
C LEU A 218 -25.55 10.29 21.65
N ILE A 219 -24.40 9.91 22.22
CA ILE A 219 -23.73 10.63 23.30
C ILE A 219 -22.85 11.79 22.80
N GLN A 220 -22.62 11.90 21.49
CA GLN A 220 -21.76 12.89 20.89
C GLN A 220 -22.58 14.08 20.36
N ASP A 221 -22.17 15.30 20.73
CA ASP A 221 -22.81 16.52 20.25
C ASP A 221 -22.49 16.77 18.76
N GLN A 222 -23.55 16.92 17.96
CA GLN A 222 -23.45 17.12 16.52
C GLN A 222 -22.69 18.39 16.13
N ALA A 223 -22.90 19.49 16.86
CA ALA A 223 -22.24 20.76 16.56
C ALA A 223 -20.75 20.71 16.92
N VAL A 224 -20.37 19.98 17.97
CA VAL A 224 -18.97 19.67 18.29
C VAL A 224 -18.33 18.85 17.17
N PHE A 225 -18.99 17.81 16.68
CA PHE A 225 -18.49 16.98 15.58
C PHE A 225 -18.27 17.79 14.30
N LEU A 226 -19.28 18.56 13.85
CA LEU A 226 -19.19 19.32 12.61
C LEU A 226 -18.16 20.46 12.66
N ARG A 227 -17.81 20.98 13.84
CA ARG A 227 -16.71 21.96 13.99
C ARG A 227 -15.34 21.41 13.63
N GLN A 228 -15.19 20.09 13.51
CA GLN A 228 -13.94 19.43 13.13
C GLN A 228 -13.89 19.10 11.62
N ILE A 229 -14.94 19.42 10.87
CA ILE A 229 -15.13 19.05 9.47
C ILE A 229 -15.26 20.30 8.61
N ASN A 230 -14.66 20.27 7.42
CA ASN A 230 -14.78 21.35 6.45
C ASN A 230 -16.14 21.27 5.73
N CYS A 231 -17.16 21.93 6.28
CA CYS A 231 -18.52 21.95 5.71
C CYS A 231 -18.64 22.97 4.56
N CYS A 232 -17.95 22.73 3.44
CA CYS A 232 -17.86 23.65 2.30
C CYS A 232 -18.31 23.07 0.95
N LEU A 233 -18.69 21.79 0.88
CA LEU A 233 -19.09 21.16 -0.38
C LEU A 233 -20.48 21.61 -0.83
N ASN A 234 -20.74 21.51 -2.14
CA ASN A 234 -22.04 21.80 -2.71
C ASN A 234 -23.06 20.74 -2.30
N HIS A 235 -24.10 21.14 -1.57
CA HIS A 235 -25.14 20.22 -1.13
C HIS A 235 -26.12 19.80 -2.24
N ASN A 236 -26.11 20.48 -3.39
CA ASN A 236 -26.95 20.15 -4.55
C ASN A 236 -26.23 19.27 -5.57
N ALA A 237 -24.96 18.90 -5.33
CA ALA A 237 -24.25 17.93 -6.16
C ALA A 237 -24.95 16.56 -6.10
N ALA A 238 -24.65 15.65 -7.05
CA ALA A 238 -25.29 14.35 -7.05
C ALA A 238 -24.86 13.50 -5.83
N TRP A 239 -23.62 13.65 -5.36
CA TRP A 239 -23.06 12.85 -4.27
C TRP A 239 -23.85 12.90 -2.94
N PRO A 240 -24.25 14.06 -2.40
CA PRO A 240 -25.13 14.16 -1.23
C PRO A 240 -26.54 13.58 -1.37
N HIS A 241 -26.94 13.19 -2.58
CA HIS A 241 -28.26 12.64 -2.89
C HIS A 241 -28.19 11.19 -3.40
N TRP A 242 -26.99 10.65 -3.55
CA TRP A 242 -26.80 9.29 -4.04
C TRP A 242 -27.34 8.29 -3.03
N ASN A 243 -28.19 7.38 -3.50
CA ASN A 243 -28.72 6.27 -2.72
C ASN A 243 -28.66 5.03 -3.61
N PRO A 244 -28.03 3.93 -3.18
CA PRO A 244 -27.91 2.70 -3.98
C PRO A 244 -29.26 2.00 -4.22
N GLY A 245 -30.36 2.47 -3.61
CA GLY A 245 -31.69 1.93 -3.79
C GLY A 245 -31.93 0.64 -3.00
N SER A 246 -33.13 0.08 -3.16
CA SER A 246 -33.47 -1.28 -2.75
C SER A 246 -34.41 -1.90 -3.79
N GLY A 247 -34.35 -3.21 -3.98
CA GLY A 247 -35.20 -3.94 -4.93
C GLY A 247 -34.84 -3.63 -6.40
N ASP A 248 -35.85 -3.45 -7.26
CA ASP A 248 -35.66 -3.33 -8.73
C ASP A 248 -34.93 -2.04 -9.18
N ASN A 249 -34.67 -1.09 -8.27
CA ASN A 249 -33.89 0.13 -8.50
C ASN A 249 -32.50 0.09 -7.84
N GLU A 250 -32.02 -1.09 -7.46
CA GLU A 250 -30.71 -1.30 -6.84
C GLU A 250 -29.57 -1.03 -7.82
N ASP A 251 -28.55 -0.32 -7.37
CA ASP A 251 -27.30 -0.16 -8.08
C ASP A 251 -26.64 -1.54 -8.27
N PRO A 252 -26.46 -2.03 -9.51
CA PRO A 252 -25.94 -3.38 -9.74
C PRO A 252 -24.45 -3.51 -9.41
N ARG A 253 -23.75 -2.42 -9.08
CA ARG A 253 -22.34 -2.45 -8.71
C ARG A 253 -22.16 -2.97 -7.29
N THR A 254 -21.12 -3.77 -7.09
CA THR A 254 -20.72 -4.24 -5.75
C THR A 254 -20.41 -3.05 -4.85
N ASN A 255 -21.23 -2.84 -3.82
CA ASN A 255 -21.04 -1.78 -2.82
C ASN A 255 -20.81 -2.37 -1.43
N PRO A 256 -19.56 -2.63 -1.03
CA PRO A 256 -19.24 -3.04 0.34
C PRO A 256 -19.78 -2.04 1.38
N GLY A 257 -20.39 -2.56 2.44
CA GLY A 257 -20.90 -1.70 3.52
C GLY A 257 -19.80 -0.86 4.18
N GLY A 258 -20.12 0.40 4.48
CA GLY A 258 -19.23 1.34 5.21
C GLY A 258 -18.26 2.14 4.34
N LEU A 259 -18.42 2.16 3.01
CA LEU A 259 -17.55 2.93 2.11
C LEU A 259 -17.84 4.45 2.08
N TYR A 260 -19.02 4.86 2.52
CA TYR A 260 -19.44 6.25 2.59
C TYR A 260 -20.29 6.49 3.85
N ALA A 261 -20.34 7.75 4.29
CA ALA A 261 -21.22 8.15 5.39
C ALA A 261 -22.65 8.30 4.86
N GLN A 262 -23.63 7.73 5.56
CA GLN A 262 -25.01 7.63 5.08
C GLN A 262 -26.03 8.01 6.15
N GLU A 263 -27.21 8.41 5.70
CA GLU A 263 -28.41 8.54 6.51
C GLU A 263 -29.03 7.16 6.84
N PRO A 264 -30.01 7.08 7.76
CA PRO A 264 -30.69 5.82 8.07
C PRO A 264 -31.36 5.13 6.87
N ASP A 265 -31.71 5.88 5.83
CA ASP A 265 -32.33 5.38 4.59
C ASP A 265 -31.29 4.94 3.52
N GLY A 266 -29.99 4.99 3.84
CA GLY A 266 -28.91 4.67 2.92
C GLY A 266 -28.49 5.82 2.01
N THR A 267 -29.14 6.99 2.08
CA THR A 267 -28.74 8.15 1.27
C THR A 267 -27.39 8.68 1.75
N SER A 268 -26.48 8.95 0.82
CA SER A 268 -25.17 9.52 1.10
C SER A 268 -25.29 10.88 1.82
N LEU A 269 -24.46 11.08 2.84
CA LEU A 269 -24.31 12.36 3.52
C LEU A 269 -23.43 13.35 2.73
N GLY A 270 -22.85 12.92 1.60
CA GLY A 270 -22.03 13.75 0.74
C GLY A 270 -20.61 14.01 1.27
N PHE A 271 -20.16 13.25 2.28
CA PHE A 271 -18.83 13.43 2.86
C PHE A 271 -17.75 12.96 1.87
N LEU A 272 -16.64 13.70 1.82
CA LEU A 272 -15.48 13.42 0.99
C LEU A 272 -14.22 13.58 1.86
N ASP A 273 -13.22 12.72 1.68
CA ASP A 273 -11.90 12.90 2.27
C ASP A 273 -10.92 13.48 1.24
N ASP A 274 -9.75 13.95 1.67
CA ASP A 274 -8.68 14.40 0.77
C ASP A 274 -7.82 13.24 0.21
N SER A 275 -8.29 11.99 0.31
CA SER A 275 -7.58 10.87 -0.31
C SER A 275 -7.55 11.02 -1.83
N ASN A 276 -6.42 10.68 -2.45
CA ASN A 276 -6.23 10.82 -3.88
C ASN A 276 -5.15 9.90 -4.41
N ASP A 277 -5.23 9.62 -5.70
CA ASP A 277 -4.20 8.95 -6.48
C ASP A 277 -3.71 9.90 -7.57
N GLY A 278 -2.47 9.71 -8.02
CA GLY A 278 -1.90 10.57 -9.04
C GLY A 278 -0.96 9.90 -10.01
N LEU A 279 -0.83 10.54 -11.17
CA LEU A 279 0.11 10.20 -12.24
C LEU A 279 1.22 11.25 -12.26
N ILE A 280 2.45 10.78 -12.20
CA ILE A 280 3.63 11.60 -12.43
C ILE A 280 4.12 11.28 -13.83
N LYS A 281 4.29 12.31 -14.64
CA LYS A 281 4.90 12.25 -15.96
C LYS A 281 6.10 13.16 -15.97
N VAL A 282 7.21 12.71 -16.55
CA VAL A 282 8.37 13.56 -16.82
C VAL A 282 8.67 13.51 -18.29
N THR A 283 8.91 14.68 -18.88
CA THR A 283 9.29 14.82 -20.28
C THR A 283 10.65 15.47 -20.36
N ILE A 284 11.53 14.92 -21.19
CA ILE A 284 12.80 15.55 -21.54
C ILE A 284 12.83 15.77 -23.04
N THR A 285 13.18 16.98 -23.48
CA THR A 285 13.25 17.36 -24.89
C THR A 285 14.64 17.86 -25.25
N GLY A 286 15.18 17.51 -26.42
CA GLY A 286 16.47 18.05 -26.84
C GLY A 286 17.12 17.30 -27.99
N ALA A 287 18.14 17.92 -28.61
CA ALA A 287 18.83 17.36 -29.77
C ALA A 287 19.64 16.08 -29.46
N SER A 288 19.99 15.86 -28.19
CA SER A 288 20.73 14.67 -27.72
C SER A 288 19.81 13.56 -27.23
N ILE A 289 18.53 13.62 -27.57
CA ILE A 289 17.54 12.61 -27.23
C ILE A 289 17.26 11.80 -28.50
N ALA A 290 17.30 10.47 -28.40
CA ALA A 290 17.22 9.58 -29.56
C ALA A 290 16.00 9.86 -30.47
N THR A 291 14.88 10.26 -29.88
CA THR A 291 13.60 10.58 -30.54
C THR A 291 13.28 12.07 -30.57
N GLY A 292 14.18 12.92 -30.07
CA GLY A 292 13.95 14.36 -29.81
C GLY A 292 13.13 14.66 -28.55
N GLN A 293 12.37 13.68 -28.05
CA GLN A 293 11.61 13.76 -26.81
C GLN A 293 11.44 12.37 -26.18
N LEU A 294 11.71 12.25 -24.89
CA LEU A 294 11.42 11.05 -24.10
C LEU A 294 10.43 11.37 -22.98
N THR A 295 9.67 10.36 -22.56
CA THR A 295 8.67 10.49 -21.50
C THR A 295 8.68 9.25 -20.60
N ALA A 296 8.65 9.47 -19.28
CA ALA A 296 8.47 8.41 -18.28
C ALA A 296 7.28 8.70 -17.37
N TYR A 297 6.79 7.64 -16.73
CA TYR A 297 5.63 7.68 -15.85
C TYR A 297 5.91 6.98 -14.52
N ALA A 298 5.31 7.51 -13.47
CA ALA A 298 5.16 6.86 -12.17
C ALA A 298 3.79 7.16 -11.60
N ARG A 299 3.40 6.43 -10.55
CA ARG A 299 2.15 6.66 -9.82
C ARG A 299 2.44 6.90 -8.35
N TYR A 300 1.57 7.67 -7.73
CA TYR A 300 1.48 7.71 -6.28
C TYR A 300 0.05 7.49 -5.84
N THR A 301 -0.12 7.01 -4.62
CA THR A 301 -1.41 6.88 -3.96
C THR A 301 -1.29 7.45 -2.55
N CYS A 302 -2.28 8.22 -2.13
CA CYS A 302 -2.37 8.72 -0.77
C CYS A 302 -3.20 7.75 0.08
N CYS A 303 -2.62 7.26 1.17
CA CYS A 303 -3.26 6.28 2.03
C CYS A 303 -3.10 6.60 3.52
N PRO A 304 -3.86 5.92 4.39
CA PRO A 304 -3.69 6.05 5.84
C PRO A 304 -2.28 5.70 6.30
N GLN A 305 -1.97 6.12 7.53
CA GLN A 305 -0.72 5.77 8.19
C GLN A 305 -0.57 4.27 8.37
N ASP A 306 0.67 3.80 8.26
CA ASP A 306 1.03 2.45 8.70
C ASP A 306 1.29 2.50 10.21
N PHE A 307 0.40 1.92 10.99
CA PHE A 307 0.51 1.95 12.45
C PHE A 307 1.47 0.87 12.97
N GLN A 308 1.90 -0.07 12.12
CA GLN A 308 2.78 -1.18 12.49
C GLN A 308 3.73 -1.54 11.32
N PRO A 309 4.60 -0.62 10.88
CA PRO A 309 5.51 -0.87 9.74
C PRO A 309 6.58 -1.94 10.03
N ASP A 310 6.72 -2.34 11.29
CA ASP A 310 7.48 -3.50 11.77
C ASP A 310 6.70 -4.83 11.69
N ARG A 311 5.50 -4.84 11.09
CA ARG A 311 4.67 -6.03 10.91
C ARG A 311 4.25 -6.14 9.45
N ARG A 312 4.81 -7.11 8.74
CA ARG A 312 4.61 -7.23 7.29
C ARG A 312 3.35 -8.05 6.97
N PRO A 313 2.50 -7.61 6.04
CA PRO A 313 1.33 -8.38 5.65
C PRO A 313 1.75 -9.67 4.92
N PHE A 314 1.10 -10.78 5.24
CA PHE A 314 1.35 -12.09 4.59
C PHE A 314 1.08 -12.09 3.08
N VAL A 315 0.20 -11.21 2.60
CA VAL A 315 0.04 -10.87 1.19
C VAL A 315 0.14 -9.35 1.05
N SER A 316 1.18 -8.90 0.36
CA SER A 316 1.41 -7.50 0.02
C SER A 316 1.08 -7.22 -1.45
N ILE A 317 1.06 -5.95 -1.84
CA ILE A 317 0.94 -5.53 -3.24
C ILE A 317 2.13 -6.06 -4.06
N ALA A 318 3.34 -6.15 -3.47
CA ALA A 318 4.50 -6.71 -4.15
C ALA A 318 4.33 -8.22 -4.43
N ASP A 319 3.72 -8.97 -3.51
CA ASP A 319 3.39 -10.38 -3.74
C ASP A 319 2.35 -10.51 -4.87
N GLY A 320 1.33 -9.65 -4.90
CA GLY A 320 0.33 -9.61 -5.97
C GLY A 320 0.92 -9.28 -7.34
N LEU A 321 1.79 -8.28 -7.43
CA LEU A 321 2.50 -7.93 -8.68
C LEU A 321 3.42 -9.07 -9.13
N SER A 322 4.15 -9.69 -8.20
CA SER A 322 5.02 -10.84 -8.50
C SER A 322 4.20 -12.05 -8.96
N ASP A 323 3.02 -12.27 -8.37
CA ASP A 323 2.09 -13.31 -8.83
C ASP A 323 1.55 -13.05 -10.24
N LEU A 324 1.44 -11.79 -10.69
CA LEU A 324 0.99 -11.50 -12.05
C LEU A 324 2.08 -11.74 -13.10
N VAL A 325 3.34 -11.42 -12.80
CA VAL A 325 4.42 -11.42 -13.80
C VAL A 325 5.43 -12.57 -13.66
N LYS A 326 5.52 -13.18 -12.48
CA LYS A 326 6.56 -14.15 -12.09
C LYS A 326 5.99 -15.40 -11.43
N ARG A 327 4.71 -15.71 -11.69
CA ARG A 327 4.03 -16.88 -11.09
C ARG A 327 4.75 -18.18 -11.37
N ASP A 328 5.11 -18.40 -12.63
CA ASP A 328 5.61 -19.70 -13.08
C ASP A 328 7.09 -19.90 -12.72
N GLU A 329 7.81 -18.85 -12.30
CA GLU A 329 9.22 -18.93 -11.92
C GLU A 329 9.43 -19.97 -10.81
N VAL A 330 8.50 -20.05 -9.85
CA VAL A 330 8.58 -20.97 -8.70
C VAL A 330 8.27 -22.42 -9.05
N LEU A 331 7.79 -22.69 -10.27
CA LEU A 331 7.54 -24.05 -10.78
C LEU A 331 8.76 -24.65 -11.47
N HIS A 332 9.80 -23.85 -11.75
CA HIS A 332 11.02 -24.35 -12.36
C HIS A 332 11.90 -25.03 -11.31
N GLN A 333 12.38 -26.26 -11.59
CA GLN A 333 13.28 -26.98 -10.66
C GLN A 333 14.50 -26.17 -10.26
N ALA A 334 15.06 -25.36 -11.18
CA ALA A 334 16.20 -24.51 -10.87
C ALA A 334 15.90 -23.47 -9.78
N PHE A 335 14.64 -23.08 -9.57
CA PHE A 335 14.23 -22.19 -8.48
C PHE A 335 14.24 -22.91 -7.13
N ILE A 336 13.71 -24.13 -7.10
CA ILE A 336 13.39 -24.90 -5.89
C ILE A 336 14.44 -25.97 -5.51
N GLU A 337 15.55 -26.08 -6.23
CA GLU A 337 16.59 -27.08 -5.98
C GLU A 337 18.02 -26.52 -6.13
N GLY A 338 19.00 -27.29 -5.65
CA GLY A 338 20.43 -27.02 -5.84
C GLY A 338 20.87 -25.72 -5.16
N ARG A 339 21.54 -24.85 -5.92
CA ARG A 339 22.13 -23.60 -5.39
C ARG A 339 21.12 -22.55 -4.93
N ASN A 340 19.87 -22.64 -5.37
CA ASN A 340 18.81 -21.67 -5.04
C ASN A 340 17.89 -22.15 -3.90
N TRP A 341 18.17 -23.34 -3.34
CA TRP A 341 17.42 -23.89 -2.23
C TRP A 341 17.45 -22.99 -0.98
N PRO A 342 18.60 -22.42 -0.55
CA PRO A 342 18.63 -21.52 0.61
C PRO A 342 17.72 -20.30 0.46
N GLU A 343 17.66 -19.71 -0.74
CA GLU A 343 16.79 -18.58 -1.05
C GLU A 343 15.31 -18.98 -1.05
N THR A 344 14.98 -20.16 -1.60
CA THR A 344 13.63 -20.72 -1.53
C THR A 344 13.19 -20.95 -0.07
N GLU A 345 14.06 -21.52 0.77
CA GLU A 345 13.77 -21.68 2.20
C GLU A 345 13.59 -20.34 2.91
N ALA A 346 14.41 -19.35 2.58
CA ALA A 346 14.27 -18.01 3.13
C ALA A 346 12.93 -17.37 2.74
N GLU A 347 12.46 -17.56 1.51
CA GLU A 347 11.17 -17.04 1.05
C GLU A 347 9.98 -17.71 1.77
N ILE A 348 10.02 -19.03 2.01
CA ILE A 348 8.99 -19.72 2.81
C ILE A 348 9.04 -19.27 4.28
N ALA A 349 10.23 -19.19 4.87
CA ALA A 349 10.39 -18.74 6.26
C ALA A 349 9.88 -17.31 6.44
N ASP A 350 10.15 -16.44 5.46
CA ASP A 350 9.62 -15.07 5.40
C ASP A 350 8.09 -15.05 5.35
N LEU A 351 7.46 -15.84 4.47
CA LEU A 351 6.01 -15.96 4.41
C LEU A 351 5.42 -16.39 5.76
N MET A 352 5.98 -17.42 6.39
CA MET A 352 5.51 -17.91 7.69
C MET A 352 5.65 -16.87 8.79
N GLN A 353 6.72 -16.07 8.77
CA GLN A 353 6.91 -14.96 9.68
C GLN A 353 5.83 -13.88 9.48
N ARG A 354 5.53 -13.50 8.24
CA ARG A 354 4.48 -12.52 7.92
C ARG A 354 3.08 -13.00 8.32
N VAL A 355 2.79 -14.29 8.15
CA VAL A 355 1.56 -14.92 8.63
C VAL A 355 1.44 -14.78 10.15
N ARG A 356 2.49 -15.11 10.89
CA ARG A 356 2.51 -14.94 12.35
C ARG A 356 2.28 -13.48 12.75
N GLU A 357 3.05 -12.55 12.18
CA GLU A 357 2.96 -11.12 12.49
C GLU A 357 1.55 -10.56 12.23
N THR A 358 0.92 -10.97 11.12
CA THR A 358 -0.45 -10.55 10.81
C THR A 358 -1.47 -11.12 11.80
N MET A 359 -1.31 -12.37 12.22
CA MET A 359 -2.19 -13.00 13.22
C MET A 359 -2.02 -12.36 14.61
N GLU A 360 -0.80 -11.98 15.00
CA GLU A 360 -0.53 -11.27 16.25
C GLU A 360 -1.14 -9.87 16.28
N ALA A 361 -1.26 -9.21 15.11
CA ALA A 361 -1.92 -7.91 14.98
C ALA A 361 -3.46 -8.01 14.90
N SER A 362 -4.02 -9.20 14.74
CA SER A 362 -5.45 -9.39 14.50
C SER A 362 -6.26 -9.50 15.80
N ASN A 363 -7.41 -8.82 15.86
CA ASN A 363 -8.40 -9.06 16.91
C ASN A 363 -9.14 -10.39 16.66
N LEU A 364 -8.65 -11.46 17.27
CA LEU A 364 -9.17 -12.81 17.07
C LEU A 364 -10.64 -12.97 17.48
N ASP A 365 -11.07 -12.33 18.57
CA ASP A 365 -12.45 -12.40 19.03
C ASP A 365 -13.41 -11.79 18.00
N GLN A 366 -13.03 -10.64 17.44
CA GLN A 366 -13.81 -9.99 16.38
C GLN A 366 -13.83 -10.81 15.09
N GLN A 367 -12.70 -11.42 14.71
CA GLN A 367 -12.63 -12.28 13.52
C GLN A 367 -13.46 -13.57 13.69
N ASN A 368 -13.44 -14.15 14.89
CA ASN A 368 -14.29 -15.30 15.25
C ASN A 368 -15.77 -14.94 15.19
N LEU A 369 -16.17 -13.82 15.80
CA LEU A 369 -17.55 -13.34 15.77
C LEU A 369 -18.00 -13.06 14.33
N ARG A 370 -17.17 -12.36 13.55
CA ARG A 370 -17.45 -12.09 12.13
C ARG A 370 -17.64 -13.39 11.34
N SER A 371 -16.73 -14.34 11.50
CA SER A 371 -16.80 -15.62 10.76
C SER A 371 -18.06 -16.40 11.14
N GLN A 372 -18.48 -16.37 12.40
CA GLN A 372 -19.75 -16.96 12.83
C GLN A 372 -20.96 -16.26 12.20
N LEU A 373 -20.98 -14.93 12.18
CA LEU A 373 -22.06 -14.16 11.58
C LEU A 373 -22.15 -14.39 10.06
N ALA A 374 -21.02 -14.39 9.36
CA ALA A 374 -20.95 -14.63 7.92
C ALA A 374 -21.29 -16.08 7.53
N ASN A 375 -21.05 -17.03 8.43
CA ASN A 375 -21.43 -18.43 8.25
C ASN A 375 -22.88 -18.73 8.68
N ASN A 376 -23.66 -17.74 9.14
CA ASN A 376 -25.01 -17.98 9.69
C ASN A 376 -25.96 -18.57 8.60
N PRO A 377 -26.69 -19.66 8.89
CA PRO A 377 -27.52 -20.38 7.90
C PRO A 377 -28.73 -19.61 7.37
N SER A 378 -29.07 -18.46 7.96
CA SER A 378 -30.11 -17.59 7.39
C SER A 378 -29.69 -16.92 6.08
N ASP A 379 -28.38 -16.74 5.84
CA ASP A 379 -27.83 -16.11 4.61
C ASP A 379 -27.12 -17.12 3.69
N SER A 380 -26.76 -18.29 4.21
CA SER A 380 -26.13 -19.39 3.46
C SER A 380 -27.06 -20.58 3.51
N GLY A 381 -27.68 -20.94 2.37
CA GLY A 381 -28.74 -21.95 2.27
C GLY A 381 -28.50 -23.20 3.13
N ALA A 382 -29.62 -23.81 3.55
CA ALA A 382 -29.81 -24.73 4.69
C ALA A 382 -28.88 -25.94 4.90
N ASP A 383 -27.80 -26.12 4.14
CA ASP A 383 -26.88 -27.26 4.20
C ASP A 383 -25.40 -26.88 4.37
N ALA A 384 -25.05 -25.66 4.80
CA ALA A 384 -23.65 -25.31 5.06
C ALA A 384 -23.09 -26.14 6.25
N PRO A 385 -22.08 -27.03 6.04
CA PRO A 385 -21.51 -27.82 7.12
C PRO A 385 -20.67 -26.91 8.01
N PHE A 386 -21.21 -26.49 9.16
CA PHE A 386 -20.52 -25.71 10.18
C PHE A 386 -19.27 -26.44 10.66
N PRO A 387 -18.04 -26.01 10.29
CA PRO A 387 -16.87 -26.82 10.57
C PRO A 387 -16.34 -26.66 12.01
N PHE A 388 -16.90 -25.76 12.83
CA PHE A 388 -16.55 -25.67 14.25
C PHE A 388 -17.53 -24.90 15.13
N GLU A 389 -17.65 -25.34 16.39
CA GLU A 389 -18.07 -24.50 17.51
C GLU A 389 -16.84 -23.75 18.06
N PRO A 390 -16.91 -22.41 18.24
CA PRO A 390 -15.87 -21.65 18.90
C PRO A 390 -15.72 -22.11 20.35
N VAL A 391 -14.53 -22.52 20.75
CA VAL A 391 -14.26 -22.84 22.14
C VAL A 391 -14.19 -21.53 22.92
N PRO A 392 -14.95 -21.35 24.00
CA PRO A 392 -14.85 -20.14 24.81
C PRO A 392 -13.42 -19.96 25.32
N PRO A 393 -12.89 -18.72 25.37
CA PRO A 393 -11.55 -18.47 25.87
C PRO A 393 -11.45 -19.04 27.28
N ARG A 394 -10.49 -19.94 27.53
CA ARG A 394 -10.30 -20.55 28.85
C ARG A 394 -9.84 -19.46 29.82
N PRO A 395 -10.65 -19.04 30.80
CA PRO A 395 -10.21 -18.06 31.77
C PRO A 395 -9.14 -18.70 32.67
N GLY A 396 -7.99 -18.06 32.82
CA GLY A 396 -7.07 -18.37 33.92
C GLY A 396 -6.09 -19.54 33.75
N HIS A 397 -5.87 -20.06 32.54
CA HIS A 397 -4.72 -20.94 32.29
C HIS A 397 -3.71 -20.26 31.35
N PRO A 398 -2.72 -19.52 31.87
CA PRO A 398 -1.49 -19.35 31.09
C PRO A 398 -0.98 -20.75 30.78
N LEU A 399 -0.81 -21.09 29.50
CA LEU A 399 -0.16 -22.36 29.12
C LEU A 399 1.18 -22.40 29.86
N PRO A 400 1.40 -23.34 30.81
CA PRO A 400 2.65 -23.38 31.52
C PRO A 400 3.67 -23.96 30.54
N LEU A 401 4.41 -23.09 29.87
CA LEU A 401 5.65 -23.48 29.22
C LEU A 401 6.59 -23.90 30.35
N THR A 402 6.89 -25.20 30.39
CA THR A 402 7.97 -25.75 31.20
C THR A 402 9.26 -24.97 30.92
N GLU A 403 10.25 -25.00 31.80
CA GLU A 403 11.53 -24.33 31.52
C GLU A 403 12.17 -24.82 30.22
N LEU A 404 12.02 -26.13 29.93
CA LEU A 404 12.31 -26.76 28.64
C LEU A 404 11.43 -26.21 27.51
N GLY A 405 10.14 -25.98 27.78
CA GLY A 405 9.20 -25.31 26.89
C GLY A 405 9.59 -23.88 26.58
N ARG A 406 10.14 -23.11 27.53
CA ARG A 406 10.68 -21.74 27.32
C ARG A 406 12.01 -21.75 26.57
N MET A 407 12.89 -22.71 26.88
CA MET A 407 14.13 -22.93 26.11
C MET A 407 13.83 -23.38 24.67
N ASN A 408 12.75 -24.14 24.46
CA ASN A 408 12.21 -24.51 23.16
C ASN A 408 11.16 -23.51 22.64
N HIS A 409 10.96 -22.36 23.28
CA HIS A 409 10.07 -21.29 22.80
C HIS A 409 10.88 -20.20 22.11
N VAL A 410 11.90 -20.60 21.34
CA VAL A 410 12.51 -19.68 20.39
C VAL A 410 11.50 -19.55 19.24
N ARG A 411 11.11 -18.32 18.91
CA ARG A 411 10.12 -17.96 17.88
C ARG A 411 10.38 -18.62 16.50
N PHE A 412 11.57 -19.21 16.29
CA PHE A 412 11.95 -20.09 15.17
C PHE A 412 11.32 -21.49 15.16
N LEU A 413 10.68 -21.95 16.25
CA LEU A 413 9.96 -23.23 16.21
C LEU A 413 8.76 -23.19 15.25
N ALA A 414 8.15 -22.04 14.95
CA ALA A 414 6.96 -22.05 14.10
C ALA A 414 7.27 -22.55 12.69
N TYR A 415 8.32 -22.02 12.04
CA TYR A 415 8.77 -22.50 10.73
C TYR A 415 9.33 -23.92 10.82
N GLU A 416 10.20 -24.22 11.77
CA GLU A 416 10.81 -25.56 11.88
C GLU A 416 9.80 -26.65 12.23
N VAL A 417 8.85 -26.38 13.13
CA VAL A 417 7.73 -27.29 13.44
C VAL A 417 6.81 -27.42 12.23
N PHE A 418 6.52 -26.32 11.52
CA PHE A 418 5.72 -26.37 10.30
C PHE A 418 6.41 -27.23 9.22
N LYS A 419 7.71 -27.00 8.97
CA LYS A 419 8.56 -27.77 8.05
C LYS A 419 8.61 -29.24 8.43
N GLN A 420 8.92 -29.56 9.69
CA GLN A 420 8.95 -30.94 10.18
C GLN A 420 7.58 -31.61 10.06
N ARG A 421 6.50 -30.90 10.41
CA ARG A 421 5.13 -31.43 10.35
C ARG A 421 4.69 -31.68 8.91
N MET A 422 4.96 -30.75 8.00
CA MET A 422 4.62 -30.88 6.59
C MET A 422 5.45 -31.98 5.94
N GLY A 423 6.75 -32.11 6.25
CA GLY A 423 7.58 -33.21 5.77
C GLY A 423 7.10 -34.59 6.25
N GLN A 424 6.61 -34.69 7.50
CA GLN A 424 6.07 -35.95 8.05
C GLN A 424 4.66 -36.28 7.54
N ARG A 425 3.84 -35.26 7.27
CA ARG A 425 2.42 -35.38 6.97
C ARG A 425 2.00 -34.46 5.82
N PRO A 426 2.55 -34.63 4.61
CA PRO A 426 2.30 -33.72 3.50
C PRO A 426 0.82 -33.67 3.08
N GLU A 427 0.03 -34.70 3.40
CA GLU A 427 -1.40 -34.75 3.12
C GLU A 427 -2.19 -33.65 3.84
N VAL A 428 -1.66 -33.08 4.93
CA VAL A 428 -2.32 -31.99 5.68
C VAL A 428 -2.23 -30.64 4.96
N PHE A 429 -1.35 -30.48 3.96
CA PHE A 429 -1.19 -29.22 3.24
C PHE A 429 -2.53 -28.73 2.65
N LYS A 430 -3.26 -29.60 1.96
CA LYS A 430 -4.59 -29.29 1.40
C LYS A 430 -5.66 -29.04 2.46
N GLN A 431 -5.47 -29.55 3.68
CA GLN A 431 -6.39 -29.32 4.80
C GLN A 431 -6.11 -27.99 5.50
N TRP A 432 -4.87 -27.51 5.45
CA TRP A 432 -4.42 -26.35 6.22
C TRP A 432 -4.25 -25.10 5.38
N ILE A 433 -3.97 -25.22 4.09
CA ILE A 433 -3.70 -24.07 3.20
C ILE A 433 -4.82 -23.95 2.18
N ARG A 434 -5.48 -22.80 2.14
CA ARG A 434 -6.53 -22.52 1.17
C ARG A 434 -5.92 -22.39 -0.21
N LYS A 435 -6.46 -23.15 -1.18
CA LYS A 435 -6.04 -23.03 -2.58
C LYS A 435 -6.67 -21.77 -3.17
N PRO A 436 -5.90 -20.83 -3.75
CA PRO A 436 -6.44 -19.57 -4.27
C PRO A 436 -7.42 -19.71 -5.44
N THR A 437 -7.44 -20.87 -6.10
CA THR A 437 -8.31 -21.16 -7.26
C THR A 437 -9.53 -22.00 -6.91
N ASP A 438 -9.72 -22.32 -5.62
CA ASP A 438 -10.95 -22.98 -5.19
C ASP A 438 -12.12 -21.98 -5.23
N GLU A 439 -13.31 -22.49 -5.53
CA GLU A 439 -14.55 -21.71 -5.37
C GLU A 439 -14.67 -21.16 -3.95
N PRO A 440 -15.20 -19.94 -3.77
CA PRO A 440 -15.43 -19.37 -2.45
C PRO A 440 -16.29 -20.30 -1.57
N LYS A 441 -15.83 -20.52 -0.34
CA LYS A 441 -16.51 -21.34 0.67
C LYS A 441 -16.80 -20.51 1.90
N SER A 442 -17.65 -21.03 2.78
CA SER A 442 -17.81 -20.52 4.14
C SER A 442 -16.46 -20.44 4.87
N TYR A 443 -16.36 -19.55 5.86
CA TYR A 443 -15.16 -19.41 6.67
C TYR A 443 -14.83 -20.72 7.40
N ASP A 444 -13.60 -21.19 7.24
CA ASP A 444 -13.09 -22.43 7.83
C ASP A 444 -11.72 -22.21 8.50
N LYS A 445 -11.05 -23.32 8.86
CA LYS A 445 -9.76 -23.32 9.54
C LYS A 445 -8.56 -23.31 8.59
N GLN A 446 -8.77 -23.24 7.27
CA GLN A 446 -7.67 -23.12 6.31
C GLN A 446 -7.03 -21.73 6.46
N MET A 447 -5.70 -21.68 6.36
CA MET A 447 -4.91 -20.46 6.40
C MET A 447 -5.02 -19.68 5.08
N PRO A 448 -5.12 -18.35 5.14
CA PRO A 448 -5.27 -17.52 6.35
C PRO A 448 -6.67 -17.72 6.98
N ALA A 449 -6.70 -18.10 8.25
CA ALA A 449 -7.94 -18.45 8.93
C ALA A 449 -8.68 -17.17 9.33
N LEU A 450 -10.01 -17.15 9.14
CA LEU A 450 -10.90 -16.08 9.60
C LEU A 450 -10.67 -14.70 8.97
N MET A 451 -9.74 -14.57 8.01
CA MET A 451 -9.49 -13.30 7.31
C MET A 451 -10.44 -13.13 6.13
N ARG A 452 -11.04 -11.94 6.02
CA ARG A 452 -12.06 -11.60 5.01
C ARG A 452 -11.43 -10.89 3.81
N GLY A 453 -11.73 -11.39 2.61
CA GLY A 453 -11.43 -10.73 1.34
C GLY A 453 -12.43 -9.62 1.01
N SER A 454 -12.15 -8.85 -0.04
CA SER A 454 -12.98 -7.72 -0.50
C SER A 454 -14.38 -8.14 -0.95
N ASP A 455 -14.53 -9.37 -1.42
CA ASP A 455 -15.77 -10.03 -1.85
C ASP A 455 -16.57 -10.65 -0.70
N SER A 456 -16.13 -10.45 0.55
CA SER A 456 -16.71 -11.07 1.75
C SER A 456 -16.45 -12.56 1.92
N THR A 457 -15.57 -13.14 1.11
CA THR A 457 -15.19 -14.55 1.21
C THR A 457 -13.91 -14.69 2.05
N PRO A 458 -13.50 -15.91 2.43
CA PRO A 458 -12.22 -16.14 3.11
C PRO A 458 -11.03 -15.81 2.19
N MET A 459 -10.08 -15.00 2.67
CA MET A 459 -8.86 -14.69 1.94
C MET A 459 -8.02 -15.93 1.63
N SER A 460 -7.21 -15.89 0.58
CA SER A 460 -6.12 -16.84 0.35
C SER A 460 -4.76 -16.14 0.32
N ILE A 461 -3.67 -16.91 0.38
CA ILE A 461 -2.37 -16.45 -0.11
C ILE A 461 -2.41 -16.25 -1.64
N SER A 462 -1.38 -15.63 -2.22
CA SER A 462 -1.28 -15.53 -3.69
C SER A 462 -1.07 -16.91 -4.33
N GLN A 463 -1.38 -17.03 -5.62
CA GLN A 463 -1.20 -18.29 -6.34
C GLN A 463 0.27 -18.70 -6.44
N ARG A 464 1.18 -17.75 -6.66
CA ARG A 464 2.64 -17.95 -6.63
C ARG A 464 3.11 -18.44 -5.26
N GLN A 465 2.67 -17.83 -4.15
CA GLN A 465 3.02 -18.32 -2.80
C GLN A 465 2.50 -19.75 -2.58
N TYR A 466 1.28 -20.06 -3.04
CA TYR A 466 0.73 -21.41 -2.96
C TYR A 466 1.56 -22.42 -3.75
N TYR A 467 1.95 -22.09 -4.97
CA TYR A 467 2.83 -22.92 -5.81
C TYR A 467 4.19 -23.12 -5.17
N LEU A 468 4.83 -22.05 -4.69
CA LEU A 468 6.11 -22.14 -4.00
C LEU A 468 6.05 -23.11 -2.81
N MET A 469 5.02 -22.99 -1.96
CA MET A 469 4.85 -23.91 -0.82
C MET A 469 4.62 -25.36 -1.27
N LYS A 470 3.87 -25.57 -2.36
CA LYS A 470 3.63 -26.92 -2.91
C LYS A 470 4.93 -27.54 -3.41
N GLU A 471 5.69 -26.82 -4.23
CA GLU A 471 6.94 -27.32 -4.81
C GLU A 471 8.03 -27.52 -3.74
N TRP A 472 8.15 -26.60 -2.78
CA TRP A 472 9.00 -26.75 -1.60
C TRP A 472 8.70 -28.05 -0.82
N LEU A 473 7.41 -28.38 -0.66
CA LEU A 473 6.98 -29.59 0.03
C LEU A 473 7.34 -30.87 -0.73
N GLU A 474 7.33 -30.85 -2.07
CA GLU A 474 7.77 -31.99 -2.89
C GLU A 474 9.26 -32.28 -2.69
N VAL A 475 10.10 -31.24 -2.63
CA VAL A 475 11.54 -31.38 -2.35
C VAL A 475 11.80 -31.95 -0.95
N LEU A 476 11.03 -31.51 0.06
CA LEU A 476 11.12 -32.06 1.42
C LEU A 476 10.75 -33.55 1.48
N GLN A 477 9.73 -33.98 0.73
CA GLN A 477 9.34 -35.39 0.67
C GLN A 477 10.42 -36.27 0.05
N ASN A 478 11.11 -35.76 -0.96
CA ASN A 478 12.14 -36.48 -1.69
C ASN A 478 13.50 -36.54 -0.96
N GLY A 479 13.64 -35.86 0.19
CA GLY A 479 14.88 -35.84 0.98
C GLY A 479 16.06 -35.13 0.29
N GLN A 480 15.80 -34.40 -0.79
CA GLN A 480 16.81 -33.76 -1.64
C GLN A 480 17.32 -32.42 -1.06
N GLY A 481 16.64 -31.85 -0.07
CA GLY A 481 17.04 -30.61 0.61
C GLY A 481 18.14 -30.76 1.67
N THR A 482 18.67 -31.97 1.91
CA THR A 482 19.70 -32.23 2.95
C THR A 482 21.07 -32.66 2.43
N SER A 483 21.33 -32.57 1.11
CA SER A 483 22.62 -32.94 0.52
C SER A 483 23.57 -31.74 0.46
N GLN A 484 24.11 -31.30 1.60
CA GLN A 484 25.50 -30.82 1.58
C GLN A 484 26.38 -32.05 1.41
N LYS A 485 26.80 -32.31 0.17
CA LYS A 485 28.06 -33.03 -0.03
C LYS A 485 29.15 -32.08 0.47
N GLU A 486 29.63 -32.35 1.67
CA GLU A 486 30.98 -31.97 2.06
C GLU A 486 31.93 -32.64 1.06
N ASP A 487 32.30 -31.90 0.01
CA ASP A 487 33.42 -32.29 -0.84
C ASP A 487 34.71 -31.75 -0.19
N SER A 488 35.57 -32.73 0.09
CA SER A 488 36.96 -32.74 0.55
C SER A 488 37.90 -31.74 -0.11
#